data_AF-X1GEV7-F1
#
_entry.id   AF-X1GEV7-F1
#
_cell.length_a   1.000
_cell.length_b   1.000
_cell.length_c   1.000
_cell.angle_alpha   90.00
_cell.angle_beta   90.00
_cell.angle_gamma   90.00
#
_symmetry.space_group_name_H-M   'P 1'
#
loop_
_entity.id
_entity.type
_entity.pdbx_description
1 polymer ?
#
loop_
_entity_poly.entity_id
_entity_poly.type
_entity_poly.pdbx_seq_one_letter_code
_entity_poly.pdbx_strand_id
1 'polypeptide(L)'
;MKILAVDFDGVISDSALKSLFVSHNAYCKYFDSEVKKNFGGELFTFENWEEIKKQYKKVMNYYHRLRSYIELSGDFFAIIKIMEEQVRINNQQEFIAYRSQLQFDSHFFRELFFQEKEKWQKKSFRKWFFLSPVFKEVVKGIQRFTKEGQKVVIATSNF
;
A
#
# COMPACT_ATOMS: atom_id res chain seq x y z
N MET A 1 3.60 13.84 33.15
CA MET A 1 3.45 14.33 31.75
C MET A 1 3.09 13.15 30.87
N LYS A 2 2.00 13.22 30.11
CA LYS A 2 1.60 12.14 29.17
C LYS A 2 2.11 12.49 27.76
N ILE A 3 2.67 11.50 27.06
CA ILE A 3 3.16 11.64 25.68
C ILE A 3 2.36 10.66 24.82
N LEU A 4 1.82 11.14 23.69
CA LEU A 4 1.23 10.31 22.65
C LEU A 4 2.30 10.02 21.59
N ALA A 5 2.75 8.78 21.50
CA ALA A 5 3.63 8.32 20.42
C ALA A 5 2.78 7.60 19.37
N VAL A 6 2.89 8.02 18.10
CA VAL A 6 2.13 7.47 16.98
C VAL A 6 3.04 7.20 15.79
N ASP A 7 2.82 6.07 15.13
CA ASP A 7 3.40 5.82 13.82
C ASP A 7 2.70 6.69 12.76
N PHE A 8 3.39 7.01 11.68
CA PHE A 8 2.82 7.75 10.57
C PHE A 8 2.10 6.82 9.61
N ASP A 9 2.78 5.74 9.20
CA ASP A 9 2.31 4.83 8.18
C ASP A 9 1.27 3.86 8.76
N GLY A 10 0.11 3.74 8.11
CA GLY A 10 -0.99 2.90 8.58
C GLY A 10 -1.80 3.48 9.75
N VAL A 11 -1.28 4.50 10.45
CA VAL A 11 -1.97 5.14 11.59
C VAL A 11 -2.41 6.58 11.27
N ILE A 12 -1.53 7.43 10.75
CA ILE A 12 -1.88 8.80 10.34
C ILE A 12 -2.20 8.85 8.84
N SER A 13 -1.45 8.11 8.03
CA SER A 13 -1.56 8.06 6.58
C SER A 13 -1.92 6.65 6.11
N ASP A 14 -2.77 6.56 5.10
CA ASP A 14 -3.12 5.31 4.44
C ASP A 14 -1.99 4.86 3.49
N SER A 15 -0.89 4.40 4.07
CA SER A 15 0.33 3.95 3.37
C SER A 15 0.11 2.69 2.52
N ALA A 16 -1.01 1.97 2.72
CA ALA A 16 -1.40 0.85 1.89
C ALA A 16 -1.62 1.27 0.43
N LEU A 17 -2.09 2.49 0.16
CA LEU A 17 -2.26 2.97 -1.22
C LEU A 17 -0.92 3.21 -1.95
N LYS A 18 0.09 3.75 -1.26
CA LYS A 18 1.47 3.83 -1.80
C LYS A 18 2.02 2.44 -2.08
N SER A 19 1.73 1.49 -1.21
CA SER A 19 2.22 0.12 -1.35
C SER A 19 1.57 -0.59 -2.54
N LEU A 20 0.26 -0.41 -2.77
CA LEU A 20 -0.38 -0.82 -4.02
C LEU A 20 0.27 -0.16 -5.23
N PHE A 21 0.50 1.14 -5.14
CA PHE A 21 1.03 1.91 -6.26
C PHE A 21 2.37 1.34 -6.76
N VAL A 22 3.26 1.07 -5.81
CA VAL A 22 4.60 0.53 -6.07
C VAL A 22 4.53 -0.94 -6.47
N SER A 23 3.77 -1.74 -5.74
CA SER A 23 3.69 -3.19 -5.96
C SER A 23 3.14 -3.54 -7.32
N HIS A 24 2.07 -2.84 -7.74
CA HIS A 24 1.51 -2.99 -9.08
C HIS A 24 2.51 -2.62 -10.17
N ASN A 25 3.17 -1.47 -10.04
CA ASN A 25 4.15 -1.03 -11.03
C ASN A 25 5.36 -1.95 -11.12
N ALA A 26 5.87 -2.42 -9.99
CA ALA A 26 6.93 -3.42 -9.96
C ALA A 26 6.45 -4.70 -10.67
N TYR A 27 5.28 -5.20 -10.31
CA TYR A 27 4.70 -6.40 -10.91
C TYR A 27 4.55 -6.26 -12.44
N CYS A 28 3.93 -5.19 -12.92
CA CYS A 28 3.69 -5.01 -14.36
C CYS A 28 4.97 -4.87 -15.19
N LYS A 29 6.09 -4.42 -14.61
CA LYS A 29 7.37 -4.26 -15.31
C LYS A 29 8.19 -5.53 -15.36
N TYR A 30 8.14 -6.32 -14.28
CA TYR A 30 9.02 -7.47 -14.10
C TYR A 30 8.39 -8.80 -14.49
N PHE A 31 7.06 -8.87 -14.58
CA PHE A 31 6.33 -10.07 -14.97
C PHE A 31 5.77 -9.94 -16.39
N ASP A 32 5.79 -11.06 -17.12
CA ASP A 32 5.54 -11.15 -18.55
C ASP A 32 4.17 -10.59 -18.99
N SER A 33 4.08 -10.23 -20.28
CA SER A 33 2.86 -9.74 -20.92
C SER A 33 1.72 -10.76 -20.94
N GLU A 34 2.01 -12.05 -20.77
CA GLU A 34 1.02 -13.12 -20.74
C GLU A 34 0.22 -13.17 -19.42
N VAL A 35 0.70 -12.49 -18.38
CA VAL A 35 -0.01 -12.40 -17.11
C VAL A 35 -1.13 -11.36 -17.19
N LYS A 36 -2.32 -11.67 -16.65
CA LYS A 36 -3.51 -10.80 -16.69
C LYS A 36 -3.39 -9.58 -15.76
N LYS A 37 -2.60 -8.60 -16.18
CA LYS A 37 -2.27 -7.43 -15.37
C LYS A 37 -3.55 -6.70 -14.88
N ASN A 38 -3.67 -6.56 -13.55
CA ASN A 38 -4.65 -5.75 -12.84
C ASN A 38 -4.68 -4.34 -13.43
N PHE A 39 -5.79 -3.63 -13.27
CA PHE A 39 -5.91 -2.25 -13.77
C PHE A 39 -5.62 -2.13 -15.29
N GLY A 40 -5.97 -3.16 -16.07
CA GLY A 40 -5.73 -3.21 -17.51
C GLY A 40 -4.25 -3.32 -17.90
N GLY A 41 -3.35 -3.54 -16.93
CA GLY A 41 -1.91 -3.55 -17.16
C GLY A 41 -1.27 -2.17 -17.32
N GLU A 42 -2.04 -1.11 -17.06
CA GLU A 42 -1.51 0.23 -17.07
C GLU A 42 -0.59 0.46 -15.87
N LEU A 43 0.58 1.04 -16.13
CA LEU A 43 1.44 1.52 -15.06
C LEU A 43 0.81 2.75 -14.41
N PHE A 44 0.86 2.80 -13.10
CA PHE A 44 0.44 3.96 -12.35
C PHE A 44 1.48 5.06 -12.42
N THR A 45 0.99 6.27 -12.55
CA THR A 45 1.72 7.52 -12.57
C THR A 45 1.03 8.51 -11.65
N PHE A 46 1.70 9.61 -11.31
CA PHE A 46 1.04 10.64 -10.51
C PHE A 46 -0.15 11.27 -11.25
N GLU A 47 -0.11 11.24 -12.58
CA GLU A 47 -1.08 11.89 -13.46
C GLU A 47 -2.34 11.02 -13.67
N ASN A 48 -2.20 9.70 -13.79
CA ASN A 48 -3.35 8.79 -14.01
C ASN A 48 -3.91 8.15 -12.72
N TRP A 49 -3.25 8.31 -11.55
CA TRP A 49 -3.61 7.60 -10.32
C TRP A 49 -5.06 7.81 -9.88
N GLU A 50 -5.53 9.05 -9.89
CA GLU A 50 -6.91 9.37 -9.48
C GLU A 50 -7.94 8.80 -10.45
N GLU A 51 -7.62 8.74 -11.75
CA GLU A 51 -8.52 8.21 -12.76
C GLU A 51 -8.60 6.68 -12.68
N ILE A 52 -7.46 6.00 -12.55
CA ILE A 52 -7.41 4.54 -12.38
C ILE A 52 -8.22 4.10 -11.16
N LYS A 53 -8.12 4.81 -10.03
CA LYS A 53 -8.92 4.48 -8.85
C LYS A 53 -10.43 4.55 -9.11
N LYS A 54 -10.88 5.48 -9.94
CA LYS A 54 -12.31 5.63 -10.31
C LYS A 54 -12.72 4.56 -11.30
N GLN A 55 -11.97 4.40 -12.38
CA GLN A 55 -12.24 3.43 -13.45
C GLN A 55 -12.28 1.99 -12.90
N TYR A 56 -11.32 1.64 -12.04
CA TYR A 56 -11.19 0.30 -11.47
C TYR A 56 -11.71 0.20 -10.04
N LYS A 57 -12.79 0.93 -9.72
CA LYS A 57 -13.38 0.98 -8.36
C LYS A 57 -13.65 -0.41 -7.75
N LYS A 58 -14.08 -1.39 -8.54
CA LYS A 58 -14.30 -2.76 -8.06
C LYS A 58 -13.00 -3.44 -7.61
N VAL A 59 -11.92 -3.28 -8.37
CA VAL A 59 -10.58 -3.81 -8.03
C VAL A 59 -10.05 -3.09 -6.79
N MET A 60 -10.19 -1.76 -6.73
CA MET A 60 -9.80 -0.96 -5.55
C MET A 60 -10.55 -1.38 -4.28
N ASN A 61 -11.85 -1.64 -4.38
CA ASN A 61 -12.64 -2.14 -3.25
C ASN A 61 -12.16 -3.52 -2.79
N TYR A 62 -11.78 -4.39 -3.74
CA TYR A 62 -11.26 -5.70 -3.38
C TYR A 62 -9.88 -5.59 -2.71
N TYR A 63 -8.98 -4.79 -3.27
CA TYR A 63 -7.70 -4.44 -2.63
C TYR A 63 -7.90 -3.93 -1.20
N HIS A 64 -8.87 -3.03 -0.99
CA HIS A 64 -9.17 -2.47 0.32
C HIS A 64 -9.64 -3.53 1.33
N ARG A 65 -10.31 -4.59 0.86
CA ARG A 65 -10.65 -5.74 1.70
C ARG A 65 -9.41 -6.58 2.00
N LEU A 66 -8.61 -6.90 0.98
CA LEU A 66 -7.43 -7.75 1.14
C LEU A 66 -6.37 -7.12 2.07
N ARG A 67 -6.24 -5.79 2.05
CA ARG A 67 -5.24 -5.10 2.87
C ARG A 67 -5.40 -5.34 4.38
N SER A 68 -6.61 -5.67 4.85
CA SER A 68 -6.82 -5.97 6.28
C SER A 68 -6.18 -7.28 6.71
N TYR A 69 -5.74 -8.09 5.75
CA TYR A 69 -5.10 -9.39 6.00
C TYR A 69 -3.57 -9.33 5.95
N ILE A 70 -3.00 -8.14 5.67
CA ILE A 70 -1.55 -7.93 5.64
C ILE A 70 -0.98 -8.05 7.06
N GLU A 71 0.03 -8.91 7.18
CA GLU A 71 0.84 -9.11 8.37
C GLU A 71 2.32 -8.82 8.09
N LEU A 72 2.77 -9.00 6.85
CA LEU A 72 4.17 -8.94 6.44
C LEU A 72 4.37 -8.01 5.24
N SER A 73 5.56 -7.46 5.09
CA SER A 73 5.90 -6.59 3.94
C SER A 73 5.79 -7.30 2.59
N GLY A 74 5.98 -8.63 2.55
CA GLY A 74 5.84 -9.43 1.34
C GLY A 74 4.40 -9.66 0.90
N ASP A 75 3.42 -9.36 1.75
CA ASP A 75 2.01 -9.65 1.49
C ASP A 75 1.43 -8.81 0.35
N PHE A 76 2.05 -7.68 0.01
CA PHE A 76 1.63 -6.91 -1.16
C PHE A 76 1.81 -7.68 -2.46
N PHE A 77 2.85 -8.52 -2.58
CA PHE A 77 2.99 -9.42 -3.74
C PHE A 77 1.83 -10.43 -3.78
N ALA A 78 1.53 -11.05 -2.64
CA ALA A 78 0.41 -11.98 -2.52
C ALA A 78 -0.91 -11.31 -2.91
N ILE A 79 -1.15 -10.08 -2.46
CA ILE A 79 -2.34 -9.30 -2.84
C ILE A 79 -2.40 -9.04 -4.34
N ILE A 80 -1.30 -8.62 -4.96
CA ILE A 80 -1.27 -8.45 -6.42
C ILE A 80 -1.64 -9.76 -7.11
N LYS A 81 -0.99 -10.87 -6.75
CA LYS A 81 -1.25 -12.20 -7.31
C LYS A 81 -2.71 -12.67 -7.12
N ILE A 82 -3.28 -12.49 -5.93
CA ILE A 82 -4.70 -12.79 -5.64
C ILE A 82 -5.61 -12.00 -6.58
N MET A 83 -5.32 -10.72 -6.80
CA MET A 83 -6.13 -9.87 -7.68
C MET A 83 -5.99 -10.27 -9.15
N GLU A 84 -4.76 -10.57 -9.60
CA GLU A 84 -4.47 -11.04 -10.98
C GLU A 84 -5.22 -12.34 -11.31
N GLU A 85 -5.13 -13.31 -10.40
CA GLU A 85 -5.74 -14.63 -10.53
C GLU A 85 -7.24 -14.63 -10.21
N GLN A 86 -7.77 -13.48 -9.75
CA GLN A 86 -9.16 -13.29 -9.36
C GLN A 86 -9.62 -14.31 -8.29
N VAL A 87 -8.68 -14.76 -7.45
CA VAL A 87 -8.98 -15.65 -6.32
C VAL A 87 -9.80 -14.89 -5.31
N ARG A 88 -10.87 -15.49 -4.79
CA ARG A 88 -11.72 -14.89 -3.76
C ARG A 88 -11.23 -15.27 -2.36
N ILE A 89 -10.73 -14.28 -1.63
CA ILE A 89 -10.32 -14.39 -0.23
C ILE A 89 -11.34 -13.66 0.64
N ASN A 90 -11.87 -14.35 1.64
CA ASN A 90 -12.94 -13.88 2.53
C ASN A 90 -12.49 -13.80 4.00
N ASN A 91 -11.35 -14.38 4.35
CA ASN A 91 -10.83 -14.37 5.72
C ASN A 91 -9.30 -14.50 5.78
N GLN A 92 -8.75 -14.28 6.98
CA GLN A 92 -7.31 -14.34 7.24
C GLN A 92 -6.69 -15.71 6.93
N GLN A 93 -7.40 -16.80 7.24
CA GLN A 93 -6.87 -18.15 7.05
C GLN A 93 -6.71 -18.47 5.56
N GLU A 94 -7.68 -18.09 4.73
CA GLU A 94 -7.60 -18.19 3.26
C GLU A 94 -6.42 -17.37 2.72
N PHE A 95 -6.21 -16.15 3.25
CA PHE A 95 -5.08 -15.31 2.86
C PHE A 95 -3.73 -15.96 3.19
N ILE A 96 -3.57 -16.44 4.43
CA ILE A 96 -2.36 -17.11 4.90
C ILE A 96 -2.10 -18.39 4.09
N ALA A 97 -3.14 -19.18 3.81
CA ALA A 97 -3.02 -20.39 3.02
C ALA A 97 -2.54 -20.09 1.59
N TYR A 98 -3.14 -19.10 0.92
CA TYR A 98 -2.70 -18.66 -0.40
C TYR A 98 -1.24 -18.17 -0.37
N ARG A 99 -0.90 -17.30 0.58
CA ARG A 99 0.47 -16.79 0.76
C ARG A 99 1.48 -17.92 0.95
N SER A 100 1.15 -18.93 1.75
CA SER A 100 2.05 -20.05 2.05
C SER A 100 2.27 -20.98 0.86
N GLN A 101 1.34 -21.00 -0.10
CA GLN A 101 1.43 -21.79 -1.34
C GLN A 101 2.17 -21.05 -2.46
N LEU A 102 2.30 -19.72 -2.37
CA LEU A 102 3.06 -18.94 -3.34
C LEU A 102 4.54 -19.35 -3.29
N GLN A 103 4.96 -20.13 -4.28
CA GLN A 103 6.38 -20.38 -4.52
C GLN A 103 6.98 -19.15 -5.18
N PHE A 104 7.38 -18.19 -4.37
CA PHE A 104 7.93 -16.94 -4.86
C PHE A 104 9.01 -16.40 -3.92
N ASP A 105 10.08 -15.87 -4.52
CA ASP A 105 11.17 -15.25 -3.79
C ASP A 105 10.74 -13.89 -3.22
N SER A 106 10.23 -13.92 -1.99
CA SER A 106 9.82 -12.71 -1.26
C SER A 106 10.93 -11.66 -1.14
N HIS A 107 12.20 -12.06 -1.16
CA HIS A 107 13.33 -11.14 -1.14
C HIS A 107 13.44 -10.40 -2.47
N PHE A 108 13.34 -11.12 -3.58
CA PHE A 108 13.37 -10.53 -4.92
C PHE A 108 12.29 -9.46 -5.11
N PHE A 109 11.01 -9.74 -4.81
CA PHE A 109 9.98 -8.70 -4.95
C PHE A 109 10.16 -7.55 -3.97
N ARG A 110 10.68 -7.81 -2.78
CA ARG A 110 11.01 -6.75 -1.83
C ARG A 110 12.02 -5.78 -2.44
N GLU A 111 13.07 -6.26 -3.09
CA GLU A 111 14.02 -5.39 -3.80
C GLU A 111 13.34 -4.58 -4.91
N LEU A 112 12.52 -5.23 -5.75
CA LEU A 112 11.76 -4.55 -6.80
C LEU A 112 10.86 -3.45 -6.25
N PHE A 113 10.18 -3.73 -5.14
CA PHE A 113 9.32 -2.79 -4.44
C PHE A 113 10.13 -1.56 -3.98
N PHE A 114 11.25 -1.76 -3.30
CA PHE A 114 12.05 -0.63 -2.78
C PHE A 114 12.68 0.20 -3.90
N GLN A 115 13.16 -0.44 -4.97
CA GLN A 115 13.67 0.26 -6.15
C GLN A 115 12.59 1.14 -6.79
N GLU A 116 11.38 0.59 -6.96
CA GLU A 116 10.26 1.33 -7.54
C GLU A 116 9.79 2.46 -6.60
N LYS A 117 9.71 2.21 -5.29
CA LYS A 117 9.42 3.24 -4.26
C LYS A 117 10.42 4.40 -4.34
N GLU A 118 11.72 4.10 -4.34
CA GLU A 118 12.78 5.09 -4.38
C GLU A 118 12.72 5.94 -5.66
N LYS A 119 12.45 5.30 -6.81
CA LYS A 119 12.26 5.98 -8.09
C LYS A 119 11.17 7.04 -8.02
N TRP A 120 10.00 6.71 -7.46
CA TRP A 120 8.88 7.66 -7.37
C TRP A 120 9.11 8.76 -6.33
N GLN A 121 9.74 8.43 -5.21
CA GLN A 121 10.15 9.40 -4.20
C GLN A 121 11.11 10.45 -4.79
N LYS A 122 12.13 10.01 -5.54
CA LYS A 122 13.08 10.88 -6.23
C LYS A 122 12.43 11.73 -7.32
N LYS A 123 11.44 11.19 -8.04
CA LYS A 123 10.72 11.92 -9.09
C LYS A 123 9.95 13.12 -8.53
N SER A 124 9.27 12.97 -7.39
CA SER A 124 8.66 14.08 -6.66
C SER A 124 8.22 13.62 -5.28
N PHE A 125 8.98 14.01 -4.24
CA PHE A 125 8.62 13.68 -2.86
C PHE A 125 7.24 14.21 -2.48
N ARG A 126 6.88 15.43 -2.93
CA ARG A 126 5.56 16.02 -2.68
C ARG A 126 4.43 15.20 -3.29
N LYS A 127 4.51 14.87 -4.59
CA LYS A 127 3.45 14.06 -5.24
C LYS A 127 3.38 12.67 -4.63
N TRP A 128 4.53 12.04 -4.35
CA TRP A 128 4.62 10.78 -3.63
C TRP A 128 3.91 10.84 -2.27
N PHE A 129 4.18 11.88 -1.48
CA PHE A 129 3.58 12.05 -0.16
C PHE A 129 2.04 12.04 -0.23
N PHE A 130 1.46 12.71 -1.23
CA PHE A 130 0.01 12.80 -1.44
C PHE A 130 -0.65 11.56 -2.06
N LEU A 131 0.10 10.52 -2.45
CA LEU A 131 -0.49 9.25 -2.87
C LEU A 131 -1.25 8.55 -1.73
N SER A 132 -0.87 8.82 -0.48
CA SER A 132 -1.55 8.30 0.70
C SER A 132 -2.29 9.42 1.42
N PRO A 133 -3.64 9.42 1.39
CA PRO A 133 -4.42 10.38 2.15
C PRO A 133 -4.20 10.16 3.66
N VAL A 134 -4.40 11.22 4.42
CA VAL A 134 -4.39 11.16 5.89
C VAL A 134 -5.76 10.75 6.43
N PHE A 135 -5.78 10.00 7.52
CA PHE A 135 -6.99 9.73 8.28
C PHE A 135 -7.40 11.00 9.04
N LYS A 136 -8.38 11.73 8.48
CA LYS A 136 -8.78 13.07 8.97
C LYS A 136 -9.12 13.09 10.46
N GLU A 137 -9.78 12.05 10.96
CA GLU A 137 -10.16 11.96 12.38
C GLU A 137 -8.95 11.73 13.30
N VAL A 138 -7.92 11.01 12.83
CA VAL A 138 -6.65 10.85 13.56
C VAL A 138 -5.93 12.19 13.66
N VAL A 139 -5.85 12.93 12.55
CA VAL A 139 -5.26 14.28 12.52
C VAL A 139 -5.99 15.23 13.48
N LYS A 140 -7.33 15.22 13.49
CA LYS A 140 -8.13 16.01 14.43
C LYS A 140 -7.86 15.62 15.89
N GLY A 141 -7.76 14.33 16.18
CA GLY A 141 -7.43 13.81 17.51
C GLY A 141 -6.07 14.30 18.01
N ILE A 142 -5.04 14.21 17.16
CA ILE A 142 -3.70 14.73 17.43
C ILE A 142 -3.74 16.23 17.73
N GLN A 143 -4.44 17.01 16.90
CA GLN A 143 -4.60 18.47 17.10
C GLN A 143 -5.33 18.83 18.39
N ARG A 144 -6.27 17.99 18.84
CA ARG A 144 -6.94 18.18 20.13
C ARG A 144 -5.97 17.96 21.29
N PHE A 145 -5.20 16.87 21.26
CA PHE A 145 -4.24 16.56 22.32
C PHE A 145 -3.15 17.63 22.46
N THR A 146 -2.67 18.19 21.36
CA THR A 146 -1.69 19.29 21.42
C THR A 146 -2.28 20.56 22.04
N LYS A 147 -3.54 20.89 21.75
CA LYS A 147 -4.26 22.02 22.39
C LYS A 147 -4.47 21.81 23.90
N GLU A 148 -4.61 20.58 24.34
CA GLU A 148 -4.75 20.19 25.75
C GLU A 148 -3.39 20.14 26.49
N GLY A 149 -2.29 20.57 25.86
CA GLY A 149 -0.95 20.60 26.46
C GLY A 149 -0.23 19.26 26.47
N GLN A 150 -0.75 18.24 25.76
CA GLN A 150 -0.06 16.95 25.61
C GLN A 150 1.01 17.04 24.52
N LYS A 151 2.14 16.35 24.75
CA LYS A 151 3.19 16.22 23.73
C LYS A 151 2.85 15.05 22.82
N VAL A 152 2.96 15.27 21.51
CA VAL A 152 2.77 14.23 20.48
C VAL A 152 4.09 14.01 19.76
N VAL A 153 4.51 12.76 19.67
CA VAL A 153 5.68 12.32 18.90
C VAL A 153 5.18 11.48 17.74
N ILE A 154 5.51 11.90 16.53
CA ILE A 154 5.20 11.17 15.30
C ILE A 154 6.50 10.56 14.79
N ALA A 155 6.49 9.25 14.60
CA ALA A 155 7.61 8.51 14.02
C ALA A 155 7.18 7.89 12.69
N THR A 156 8.13 7.66 11.80
CA THR A 156 7.96 6.82 10.60
C THR A 156 9.23 6.00 10.44
N SER A 157 9.07 4.77 9.98
CA SER A 157 10.20 3.89 9.73
C SER A 157 10.76 4.17 8.33
N ASN A 158 11.89 4.87 8.26
CA ASN A 158 12.70 4.92 7.03
C ASN A 158 13.54 3.64 6.94
N PHE A 159 12.90 2.51 6.63
CA PHE A 159 13.62 1.32 6.17
C PHE A 159 13.53 1.22 4.64
#